data_AF-A0A3C0ZU30-F1
#
_entry.id   AF-A0A3C0ZU30-F1
#
_cell.length_a   1.000
_cell.length_b   1.000
_cell.length_c   1.000
_cell.angle_alpha   90.00
_cell.angle_beta   90.00
_cell.angle_gamma   90.00
#
_symmetry.space_group_name_H-M   'P 1'
#
loop_
_entity.id
_entity.type
_entity.pdbx_description
1 polymer ?
#
loop_
_entity_poly.entity_id
_entity_poly.type
_entity_poly.pdbx_seq_one_letter_code
_entity_poly.pdbx_strand_id
1 'polypeptide(L)'
;MAKKRHLVVEQRMKDMEEWACSQPFNKVEMGDMTIDGKKVGFITGGIPYQYVKEVCPDASILKLGMCNPLPKKLIQDFAKQVDVL
;
A
#
# COMPACT_ATOMS: atom_id res chain seq x y z
N MET A 1 -20.24 -29.77 -3.68
CA MET A 1 -19.21 -29.45 -2.67
C MET A 1 -18.43 -28.15 -2.96
N ALA A 2 -18.22 -27.75 -4.22
CA ALA A 2 -17.48 -26.51 -4.57
C ALA A 2 -18.09 -25.21 -3.99
N LYS A 3 -19.41 -25.03 -4.04
CA LYS A 3 -20.08 -23.81 -3.54
C LYS A 3 -19.82 -23.53 -2.04
N LYS A 4 -19.79 -24.55 -1.19
CA LYS A 4 -19.50 -24.39 0.25
C LYS A 4 -18.05 -24.02 0.53
N ARG A 5 -17.11 -24.45 -0.32
CA ARG A 5 -15.68 -24.10 -0.22
C ARG A 5 -15.40 -22.66 -0.66
N HIS A 6 -16.27 -22.05 -1.47
CA HIS A 6 -16.15 -20.64 -1.87
C HIS A 6 -16.13 -19.70 -0.66
N LEU A 7 -17.03 -19.92 0.32
CA LEU A 7 -17.08 -19.15 1.56
C LEU A 7 -15.76 -19.20 2.34
N VAL A 8 -15.09 -20.37 2.35
CA VAL A 8 -13.79 -20.55 3.01
C VAL A 8 -12.69 -19.79 2.27
N VAL A 9 -12.74 -19.77 0.94
CA VAL A 9 -11.80 -18.99 0.12
C VAL A 9 -11.99 -17.51 0.36
N GLU A 10 -13.23 -17.01 0.38
CA GLU A 10 -13.54 -15.61 0.67
C GLU A 10 -13.07 -15.20 2.06
N GLN A 11 -13.32 -16.01 3.09
CA GLN A 11 -12.85 -15.71 4.44
C GLN A 11 -11.32 -15.66 4.49
N ARG A 12 -10.63 -16.65 3.90
CA ARG A 12 -9.16 -16.66 3.83
C ARG A 12 -8.61 -15.43 3.09
N MET A 13 -9.28 -14.98 2.03
CA MET A 13 -8.88 -13.76 1.32
C MET A 13 -8.99 -12.52 2.21
N LYS A 14 -10.05 -12.41 3.03
CA LYS A 14 -10.20 -11.33 4.01
C LYS A 14 -9.14 -11.40 5.12
N ASP A 15 -8.88 -12.59 5.65
CA ASP A 15 -7.87 -12.78 6.69
C ASP A 15 -6.47 -12.42 6.18
N MET A 16 -6.14 -12.82 4.94
CA MET A 16 -4.88 -12.46 4.29
C MET A 16 -4.79 -10.96 3.95
N GLU A 17 -5.89 -10.31 3.58
CA GLU A 17 -5.96 -8.85 3.37
C GLU A 17 -5.64 -8.08 4.66
N GLU A 18 -6.24 -8.49 5.78
CA GLU A 18 -5.98 -7.87 7.08
C GLU A 18 -4.54 -8.13 7.54
N TRP A 19 -4.09 -9.39 7.45
CA TRP A 19 -2.72 -9.77 7.79
C TRP A 19 -1.69 -8.98 6.98
N ALA A 20 -1.92 -8.78 5.68
CA ALA A 20 -1.04 -8.02 4.79
C ALA A 20 -0.77 -6.58 5.26
N CYS A 21 -1.73 -5.96 5.95
CA CYS A 21 -1.61 -4.57 6.39
C CYS A 21 -0.51 -4.35 7.45
N SER A 22 -0.11 -5.40 8.19
CA SER A 22 0.90 -5.31 9.24
C SER A 22 2.25 -5.95 8.88
N GLN A 23 2.42 -6.43 7.64
CA GLN A 23 3.63 -7.17 7.27
C GLN A 23 4.79 -6.26 6.86
N PRO A 24 6.03 -6.59 7.22
CA PRO A 24 7.20 -5.73 7.00
C PRO A 24 7.57 -5.53 5.53
N PHE A 25 7.08 -6.39 4.63
CA PHE A 25 7.29 -6.23 3.20
C PHE A 25 6.42 -5.09 2.61
N ASN A 26 5.34 -4.72 3.28
CA ASN A 26 4.56 -3.52 2.98
C ASN A 26 5.08 -2.39 3.86
N LYS A 27 5.75 -1.40 3.27
CA LYS A 27 6.48 -0.37 4.02
C LYS A 27 5.94 1.01 3.67
N VAL A 28 5.59 1.77 4.71
CA VAL A 28 5.28 3.20 4.59
C VAL A 28 6.55 3.98 4.96
N GLU A 29 6.98 4.85 4.07
CA GLU A 29 8.04 5.83 4.29
C GLU A 29 7.39 7.21 4.16
N MET A 30 7.31 7.98 5.24
CA MET A 30 6.75 9.33 5.20
C MET A 30 7.85 10.34 4.93
N GLY A 31 7.55 11.28 4.03
CA GLY A 31 8.40 12.42 3.71
C GLY A 31 7.59 13.71 3.66
N ASP A 32 8.27 14.82 3.40
CA ASP A 32 7.70 16.17 3.46
C ASP A 32 7.62 16.88 2.10
N MET A 33 7.80 16.14 0.99
CA MET A 33 7.64 16.68 -0.35
C MET A 33 6.23 17.25 -0.58
N THR A 34 6.19 18.53 -0.97
CA THR A 34 4.96 19.21 -1.36
C THR A 34 5.07 19.79 -2.78
N ILE A 35 3.98 19.71 -3.54
CA ILE A 35 3.83 20.37 -4.84
C ILE A 35 2.63 21.32 -4.73
N ASP A 36 2.83 22.61 -5.03
CA ASP A 36 1.79 23.65 -4.92
C ASP A 36 1.09 23.68 -3.54
N GLY A 37 1.86 23.44 -2.47
CA GLY A 37 1.36 23.40 -1.09
C GLY A 37 0.61 22.12 -0.70
N LYS A 38 0.58 21.10 -1.56
CA LYS A 38 -0.07 19.80 -1.30
C LYS A 38 0.96 18.71 -1.06
N LYS A 39 0.76 17.88 -0.03
CA LYS A 39 1.61 16.74 0.27
C LYS A 39 1.35 15.61 -0.72
N VAL A 40 2.39 15.17 -1.43
CA VAL A 40 2.29 14.14 -2.47
C VAL A 40 2.76 12.79 -1.93
N GLY A 41 1.97 11.75 -2.19
CA GLY A 41 2.29 10.37 -1.87
C GLY A 41 2.37 9.49 -3.11
N PHE A 42 3.25 8.49 -3.11
CA PHE A 42 3.32 7.47 -4.16
C PHE A 42 2.99 6.09 -3.60
N ILE A 43 2.17 5.32 -4.30
CA ILE A 43 1.94 3.90 -4.02
C ILE A 43 2.61 3.09 -5.11
N THR A 44 3.54 2.22 -4.74
CA THR A 44 4.40 1.51 -5.70
C THR A 44 4.80 0.14 -5.18
N GLY A 45 5.29 -0.74 -6.05
CA GLY A 45 5.77 -2.07 -5.69
C GLY A 45 6.90 -2.50 -6.61
N GLY A 46 7.78 -3.39 -6.13
CA GLY A 46 8.91 -3.88 -6.92
C GLY A 46 9.96 -2.81 -7.25
N ILE A 47 10.44 -2.80 -8.50
CA ILE A 47 11.53 -1.92 -8.97
C ILE A 47 11.14 -0.43 -9.04
N PRO A 48 9.93 -0.03 -9.48
CA PRO A 48 9.54 1.38 -9.50
C PRO A 48 9.67 2.13 -8.16
N TYR A 49 9.67 1.42 -7.03
CA TYR A 49 10.01 2.01 -5.72
C TYR A 49 11.38 2.71 -5.73
N GLN A 50 12.39 2.13 -6.37
CA GLN A 50 13.72 2.73 -6.42
C GLN A 50 13.73 3.98 -7.28
N TYR A 51 13.04 3.98 -8.42
CA TYR A 51 12.95 5.17 -9.29
C TYR A 51 12.26 6.34 -8.58
N VAL A 52 11.18 6.08 -7.84
CA VAL A 52 10.53 7.13 -7.04
C VAL A 52 11.49 7.68 -5.99
N LYS A 53 12.26 6.81 -5.33
CA LYS A 53 13.23 7.23 -4.31
C LYS A 53 14.42 8.00 -4.87
N GLU A 54 14.86 7.67 -6.08
CA GLU A 54 15.93 8.38 -6.78
C GLU A 54 15.50 9.76 -7.27
N VAL A 55 14.29 9.88 -7.82
CA VAL A 55 13.79 11.14 -8.39
C VAL A 55 13.15 12.05 -7.33
N CYS A 56 12.49 11.46 -6.34
CA CYS A 56 11.72 12.14 -5.30
C CYS A 56 12.11 11.62 -3.90
N PRO A 57 13.34 11.88 -3.42
CA PRO A 57 13.86 11.30 -2.17
C PRO A 57 13.04 11.69 -0.93
N ASP A 58 12.41 12.86 -0.95
CA ASP A 58 11.62 13.39 0.18
C ASP A 58 10.11 13.10 0.07
N ALA A 59 9.68 12.30 -0.92
CA ALA A 59 8.27 11.96 -1.08
C ALA A 59 7.78 10.97 -0.03
N SER A 60 6.48 11.05 0.29
CA SER A 60 5.82 9.97 1.03
C SER A 60 5.61 8.78 0.09
N ILE A 61 6.01 7.57 0.47
CA ILE A 61 5.96 6.38 -0.37
C ILE A 61 5.38 5.20 0.41
N LEU A 62 4.33 4.57 -0.11
CA LEU A 62 3.87 3.25 0.30
C LEU A 62 4.40 2.20 -0.69
N LYS A 63 5.36 1.39 -0.23
CA LYS A 63 5.87 0.23 -0.97
C LYS A 63 5.01 -1.00 -0.65
N LEU A 64 4.33 -1.53 -1.65
CA LEU A 64 3.60 -2.79 -1.59
C LEU A 64 4.54 -3.96 -1.94
N GLY A 65 4.73 -4.87 -1.00
CA GLY A 65 5.41 -6.16 -1.20
C GLY A 65 4.43 -7.27 -1.61
N MET A 66 3.14 -7.11 -1.34
CA MET A 66 2.08 -8.02 -1.80
C MET A 66 0.87 -7.21 -2.27
N CYS A 67 0.43 -7.46 -3.51
CA CYS A 67 -0.70 -6.76 -4.12
C CYS A 67 -2.02 -7.57 -4.07
N ASN A 68 -1.95 -8.88 -3.81
CA ASN A 68 -3.12 -9.75 -3.73
C ASN A 68 -3.02 -10.73 -2.53
N PRO A 69 -3.94 -10.68 -1.57
CA PRO A 69 -5.01 -9.69 -1.43
C PRO A 69 -4.48 -8.27 -1.21
N LEU A 70 -5.20 -7.27 -1.71
CA LEU A 70 -4.79 -5.87 -1.63
C LEU A 70 -4.99 -5.36 -0.19
N PRO A 71 -3.97 -4.82 0.50
CA PRO A 71 -4.07 -4.34 1.87
C PRO A 71 -4.81 -3.00 1.95
N LYS A 72 -6.14 -3.02 1.83
CA LYS A 72 -6.96 -1.80 1.68
C LYS A 72 -6.83 -0.85 2.86
N LYS A 73 -6.79 -1.37 4.09
CA LYS A 73 -6.67 -0.53 5.31
C LYS A 73 -5.35 0.24 5.32
N LEU A 74 -4.25 -0.42 4.98
CA LEU A 74 -2.94 0.23 4.87
C LEU A 74 -2.93 1.35 3.81
N ILE A 75 -3.52 1.08 2.64
CA ILE A 75 -3.63 2.07 1.56
C ILE A 75 -4.51 3.25 2.01
N GLN A 76 -5.63 2.99 2.67
CA GLN A 76 -6.52 4.04 3.20
C GLN A 76 -5.81 4.89 4.25
N ASP A 77 -5.05 4.28 5.16
CA ASP A 77 -4.34 5.00 6.22
C ASP A 77 -3.18 5.81 5.66
N PHE A 78 -2.53 5.36 4.58
CA PHE A 78 -1.56 6.16 3.83
C PHE A 78 -2.24 7.32 3.08
N ALA A 79 -3.35 7.07 2.40
CA ALA A 79 -4.10 8.08 1.65
C ALA A 79 -4.62 9.22 2.53
N LYS A 80 -4.89 8.97 3.81
CA LYS A 80 -5.28 10.03 4.77
C LYS A 80 -4.14 10.97 5.16
N GLN A 81 -2.89 10.58 4.90
CA GLN A 81 -1.70 11.34 5.31
C GLN A 81 -1.12 12.20 4.17
N VAL A 82 -1.69 12.12 2.97
CA VAL A 82 -1.25 12.85 1.77
C VAL A 82 -2.46 13.47 1.08
N ASP A 83 -2.25 14.55 0.33
CA ASP A 83 -3.32 15.27 -0.36
C ASP A 83 -3.52 14.76 -1.80
N VAL A 84 -2.44 14.25 -2.42
CA VAL A 84 -2.42 13.75 -3.81
C VAL A 84 -1.69 12.41 -3.86
N LEU A 85 -2.22 11.47 -4.66
CA LEU A 85 -1.72 10.10 -4.88
C LEU A 85 -1.43 9.83 -6.36
#